data_AF-A0A1B1ZQM7-F1
#
_entry.id   AF-A0A1B1ZQM7-F1
#
_cell.length_a   1.000
_cell.length_b   1.000
_cell.length_c   1.000
_cell.angle_alpha   90.00
_cell.angle_beta   90.00
_cell.angle_gamma   90.00
#
_symmetry.space_group_name_H-M   'P 1'
#
loop_
_entity.id
_entity.type
_entity.pdbx_description
1 polymer ?
#
loop_
_entity_poly.entity_id
_entity_poly.type
_entity_poly.pdbx_seq_one_letter_code
_entity_poly.pdbx_strand_id
1 'polypeptide(L)'
;MLVEVLRRRGARVRFVTPEPVSAGYTRLTGEHSRIHRRLLETCTAVHLSTVLTGTDGQGAVLSCVYTGRTWHVPADAVLLVTGAVPDDDLAHELERRTAGGGPAVHRIGDCLAYGTIAAAVHSGHLFGRELSVDLPDRTPYARDATSFEPTGPVLRGAPSPPSSTLRRAGT
;
A
#
# COMPACT_ATOMS: atom_id res chain seq x y z
N MET A 1 7.66 -15.06 -12.10
CA MET A 1 6.51 -14.14 -12.34
C MET A 1 5.26 -14.93 -12.73
N LEU A 2 4.06 -14.44 -12.42
CA LEU A 2 2.78 -15.07 -12.81
C LEU A 2 2.65 -15.27 -14.33
N VAL A 3 3.13 -14.29 -15.11
CA VAL A 3 3.28 -14.36 -16.57
C VAL A 3 4.07 -15.61 -17.01
N GLU A 4 5.16 -15.93 -16.33
CA GLU A 4 6.00 -17.10 -16.67
C GLU A 4 5.28 -18.41 -16.34
N VAL A 5 4.49 -18.44 -15.25
CA VAL A 5 3.67 -19.61 -14.90
C VAL A 5 2.64 -19.87 -15.99
N LEU A 6 1.93 -18.83 -16.45
CA LEU A 6 0.97 -18.94 -17.55
C LEU A 6 1.64 -19.37 -18.86
N ARG A 7 2.83 -18.83 -19.15
CA ARG A 7 3.58 -19.18 -20.37
C ARG A 7 4.11 -20.61 -20.34
N ARG A 8 4.54 -21.12 -19.19
CA ARG A 8 4.89 -22.54 -19.01
C ARG A 8 3.68 -23.47 -19.23
N ARG A 9 2.46 -22.98 -19.03
CA ARG A 9 1.22 -23.70 -19.33
C ARG A 9 0.73 -23.51 -20.78
N GLY A 10 1.55 -22.90 -21.64
CA GLY A 10 1.22 -22.73 -23.07
C GLY A 10 0.34 -21.51 -23.40
N ALA A 11 -0.03 -20.68 -22.42
CA ALA A 11 -0.87 -19.52 -22.67
C ALA A 11 -0.12 -18.43 -23.46
N ARG A 12 -0.84 -17.70 -24.32
CA ARG A 12 -0.36 -16.45 -24.91
C ARG A 12 -0.75 -15.31 -23.98
N VAL A 13 0.24 -14.60 -23.44
CA VAL A 13 0.00 -13.62 -22.37
C VAL A 13 0.25 -12.21 -22.88
N ARG A 14 -0.70 -11.31 -22.62
CA ARG A 14 -0.51 -9.86 -22.74
C ARG A 14 -0.49 -9.26 -21.33
N PHE A 15 0.52 -8.46 -21.03
CA PHE A 15 0.63 -7.76 -19.75
C PHE A 15 0.04 -6.35 -19.89
N VAL A 16 -0.75 -5.92 -18.92
CA VAL A 16 -1.40 -4.61 -18.92
C VAL A 16 -1.18 -3.96 -17.55
N THR A 17 -0.81 -2.68 -17.53
CA THR A 17 -0.67 -1.90 -16.30
C THR A 17 -1.01 -0.42 -16.54
N PRO A 18 -1.70 0.24 -15.59
CA PRO A 18 -1.96 1.68 -15.68
C PRO A 18 -0.69 2.52 -15.50
N GLU A 19 0.35 1.95 -14.88
CA GLU A 19 1.64 2.61 -14.71
C GLU A 19 2.37 2.77 -16.06
N PRO A 20 3.12 3.87 -16.26
CA PRO A 20 3.98 4.04 -17.44
C PRO A 20 5.20 3.10 -17.41
N VAL A 21 5.38 2.33 -16.32
CA VAL A 21 6.50 1.41 -16.10
C VAL A 21 5.97 0.08 -15.59
N SER A 22 6.46 -1.04 -16.12
CA SER A 22 6.10 -2.37 -15.61
C SER A 22 6.71 -2.64 -14.24
N ALA A 23 5.93 -3.19 -13.30
CA ALA A 23 6.41 -3.57 -11.97
C ALA A 23 7.20 -2.44 -11.27
N GLY A 24 6.65 -1.22 -11.25
CA GLY A 24 7.38 0.01 -10.88
C GLY A 24 8.16 -0.04 -9.55
N TYR A 25 7.64 -0.73 -8.52
CA TYR A 25 8.32 -0.90 -7.23
C TYR A 25 9.71 -1.55 -7.36
N THR A 26 9.91 -2.41 -8.36
CA THR A 26 11.18 -3.14 -8.59
C THR A 26 12.34 -2.24 -9.02
N ARG A 27 12.09 -0.93 -9.23
CA ARG A 27 13.15 0.07 -9.36
C ARG A 27 13.90 0.26 -8.04
N LEU A 28 13.19 0.17 -6.91
CA LEU A 28 13.78 0.30 -5.57
C LEU A 28 14.64 -0.90 -5.20
N THR A 29 14.43 -2.05 -5.83
CA THR A 29 15.19 -3.29 -5.61
C THR A 29 16.27 -3.52 -6.66
N GLY A 30 16.40 -2.64 -7.66
CA GLY A 30 17.35 -2.79 -8.77
C GLY A 30 16.99 -3.89 -9.79
N GLU A 31 15.82 -4.50 -9.67
CA GLU A 31 15.42 -5.65 -10.50
C GLU A 31 14.67 -5.25 -11.78
N HIS A 32 14.21 -4.00 -11.85
CA HIS A 32 13.33 -3.51 -12.91
C HIS A 32 13.82 -3.87 -14.32
N SER A 33 15.08 -3.56 -14.66
CA SER A 33 15.60 -3.80 -16.02
C SER A 33 15.56 -5.27 -16.41
N ARG A 34 15.83 -6.17 -15.47
CA ARG A 34 15.78 -7.63 -15.70
C ARG A 34 14.34 -8.09 -15.90
N ILE A 35 13.41 -7.60 -15.09
CA ILE A 35 11.99 -7.94 -15.13
C ILE A 35 11.34 -7.41 -16.41
N HIS A 36 11.60 -6.16 -16.76
CA HIS A 36 11.03 -5.53 -17.96
C HIS A 36 11.50 -6.25 -19.23
N ARG A 37 12.81 -6.54 -19.34
CA ARG A 37 13.34 -7.36 -20.45
C ARG A 37 12.62 -8.70 -20.53
N ARG A 38 12.48 -9.39 -19.39
CA ARG A 38 11.81 -10.70 -19.35
C ARG A 38 10.36 -10.61 -19.80
N LEU A 39 9.64 -9.55 -19.44
CA LEU A 39 8.27 -9.30 -19.90
C LEU A 39 8.21 -9.14 -21.42
N LEU A 40 9.12 -8.37 -22.02
CA LEU A 40 9.18 -8.16 -23.47
C LEU A 40 9.49 -9.45 -24.24
N GLU A 41 10.38 -10.30 -23.71
CA GLU A 41 10.72 -11.59 -24.31
C GLU A 41 9.59 -12.62 -24.17
N THR A 42 8.83 -12.55 -23.08
CA THR A 42 7.87 -13.59 -22.73
C THR A 42 6.45 -13.24 -23.19
N CYS A 43 5.98 -12.01 -23.01
CA CYS A 43 4.61 -11.63 -23.38
C CYS A 43 4.47 -11.39 -24.89
N THR A 44 3.29 -11.65 -25.43
CA THR A 44 2.96 -11.27 -26.81
C THR A 44 2.72 -9.77 -26.96
N ALA A 45 2.42 -9.07 -25.86
CA ALA A 45 2.33 -7.61 -25.79
C ALA A 45 2.49 -7.12 -24.34
N VAL A 46 3.00 -5.90 -24.18
CA VAL A 46 3.11 -5.19 -22.90
C VAL A 46 2.45 -3.81 -23.09
N HIS A 47 1.29 -3.62 -22.48
CA HIS A 47 0.52 -2.38 -22.51
C HIS A 47 0.78 -1.58 -21.24
N LEU A 48 1.53 -0.50 -21.36
CA LEU A 48 1.80 0.47 -20.29
C LEU A 48 0.81 1.64 -20.41
N SER A 49 0.65 2.42 -19.34
CA SER A 49 -0.28 3.56 -19.32
C SER A 49 -1.68 3.18 -19.82
N THR A 50 -2.10 1.95 -19.52
CA THR A 50 -3.31 1.33 -20.05
C THR A 50 -4.05 0.62 -18.92
N VAL A 51 -5.34 0.88 -18.79
CA VAL A 51 -6.18 0.27 -17.76
C VAL A 51 -7.23 -0.64 -18.41
N LEU A 52 -7.54 -1.74 -17.73
CA LEU A 52 -8.71 -2.56 -18.07
C LEU A 52 -9.97 -1.84 -17.56
N THR A 53 -10.93 -1.58 -18.45
CA THR A 53 -12.21 -0.94 -18.09
C THR A 53 -13.37 -1.92 -18.07
N GLY A 54 -13.21 -3.11 -18.64
CA GLY A 54 -14.22 -4.16 -18.60
C GLY A 54 -13.89 -5.35 -19.51
N THR A 55 -14.83 -6.28 -19.58
CA THR A 55 -14.79 -7.45 -20.48
C THR A 55 -16.14 -7.57 -21.17
N ASP A 56 -16.15 -7.91 -22.46
CA ASP A 56 -17.36 -7.97 -23.29
C ASP A 56 -17.72 -9.41 -23.72
N GLY A 57 -17.15 -10.41 -23.05
CA GLY A 57 -17.35 -11.83 -23.37
C GLY A 57 -16.57 -12.32 -24.59
N GLN A 58 -15.91 -11.44 -25.34
CA GLN A 58 -14.98 -11.78 -26.44
C GLN A 58 -13.53 -11.38 -26.13
N GLY A 59 -13.35 -10.53 -25.11
CA GLY A 59 -12.05 -10.21 -24.57
C GLY A 59 -12.09 -9.10 -23.53
N ALA A 60 -11.01 -8.33 -23.52
CA ALA A 60 -10.80 -7.21 -22.61
C ALA A 60 -11.00 -5.88 -23.34
N VAL A 61 -11.71 -4.95 -22.71
CA VAL A 61 -11.80 -3.55 -23.12
C VAL A 61 -10.74 -2.77 -22.34
N LEU A 62 -9.78 -2.21 -23.07
CA LEU A 62 -8.69 -1.42 -22.51
C LEU A 62 -8.91 0.06 -22.80
N SER A 63 -8.32 0.92 -21.96
CA SER A 63 -8.36 2.37 -22.11
C SER A 63 -7.01 2.99 -21.84
N CYS A 64 -6.65 4.00 -22.63
CA CYS A 64 -5.47 4.83 -22.37
C CYS A 64 -5.73 5.71 -21.14
N VAL A 65 -4.88 5.62 -20.12
CA VAL A 65 -5.06 6.37 -18.86
C VAL A 65 -5.03 7.90 -19.03
N TYR A 66 -4.45 8.39 -20.13
CA TYR A 66 -4.34 9.83 -20.41
C TYR A 66 -5.49 10.38 -21.26
N THR A 67 -6.01 9.59 -22.20
CA THR A 67 -6.95 10.08 -23.21
C THR A 67 -8.35 9.47 -23.11
N GLY A 68 -8.51 8.40 -22.31
CA GLY A 68 -9.75 7.64 -22.22
C GLY A 68 -10.10 6.85 -23.48
N ARG A 69 -9.27 6.91 -24.53
CA ARG A 69 -9.50 6.18 -25.79
C ARG A 69 -9.51 4.69 -25.50
N THR A 70 -10.60 4.03 -25.88
CA THR A 70 -10.80 2.61 -25.66
C THR A 70 -10.48 1.78 -26.89
N TRP A 71 -10.07 0.52 -26.67
CA TRP A 71 -9.95 -0.49 -27.72
C TRP A 71 -10.15 -1.88 -27.15
N HIS A 72 -10.55 -2.81 -28.01
CA HIS A 72 -10.76 -4.21 -27.65
C HIS A 72 -9.49 -5.04 -27.87
N VAL A 73 -9.24 -5.98 -26.96
CA VAL A 73 -8.18 -6.99 -27.05
C VAL A 73 -8.79 -8.39 -26.87
N PRO A 74 -8.80 -9.25 -27.90
CA PRO A 74 -9.33 -10.61 -27.78
C PRO A 74 -8.56 -11.42 -26.74
N ALA A 75 -9.27 -12.06 -25.82
CA ALA A 75 -8.69 -12.88 -24.76
C ALA A 75 -9.69 -13.92 -24.26
N ASP A 76 -9.22 -15.14 -24.02
CA ASP A 76 -10.03 -16.23 -23.46
C ASP A 76 -10.25 -16.06 -21.95
N ALA A 77 -9.36 -15.34 -21.27
CA ALA A 77 -9.41 -15.09 -19.83
C ALA A 77 -8.67 -13.80 -19.45
N VAL A 78 -9.07 -13.22 -18.31
CA VAL A 78 -8.41 -12.06 -17.68
C VAL A 78 -7.96 -12.44 -16.27
N LEU A 79 -6.69 -12.22 -15.96
CA LEU A 79 -6.12 -12.44 -14.64
C LEU A 79 -5.84 -11.10 -13.96
N LEU A 80 -6.64 -10.78 -12.94
CA LEU A 80 -6.54 -9.54 -12.20
C LEU A 80 -5.48 -9.66 -11.08
N VAL A 81 -4.56 -8.71 -11.05
CA VAL A 81 -3.52 -8.56 -10.01
C VAL A 81 -3.50 -7.11 -9.57
N THR A 82 -4.50 -6.70 -8.77
CA THR A 82 -4.79 -5.28 -8.47
C THR A 82 -4.60 -4.91 -7.00
N GLY A 83 -4.65 -5.88 -6.08
CA GLY A 83 -4.54 -5.69 -4.65
C GLY A 83 -5.07 -6.90 -3.89
N ALA A 84 -5.12 -6.78 -2.57
CA ALA A 84 -5.73 -7.78 -1.70
C ALA A 84 -6.59 -7.08 -0.64
N VAL A 85 -7.61 -7.78 -0.16
CA VAL A 85 -8.44 -7.38 0.97
C VAL A 85 -7.95 -8.15 2.20
N PRO A 86 -7.75 -7.51 3.36
CA PRO A 86 -7.41 -8.21 4.59
C PRO A 86 -8.44 -9.30 4.93
N ASP A 87 -7.97 -10.47 5.35
CA ASP A 87 -8.79 -11.54 5.92
C ASP A 87 -8.79 -11.41 7.45
N ASP A 88 -9.80 -10.74 8.01
CA ASP A 88 -9.86 -10.38 9.43
C ASP A 88 -11.17 -10.78 10.14
N ASP A 89 -11.96 -11.66 9.51
CA ASP A 89 -13.24 -12.12 10.03
C ASP A 89 -13.12 -12.77 11.41
N LEU A 90 -12.11 -13.63 11.59
CA LEU A 90 -11.83 -14.28 12.87
C LEU A 90 -11.47 -13.26 13.96
N ALA A 91 -10.70 -12.22 13.61
CA ALA A 91 -10.32 -11.20 14.58
C ALA A 91 -11.55 -10.43 15.05
N HIS A 92 -12.41 -9.99 14.13
CA HIS A 92 -13.66 -9.33 14.46
C HIS A 92 -14.61 -10.21 15.28
N GLU A 93 -14.66 -11.53 15.01
CA GLU A 93 -15.42 -12.48 15.81
C GLU A 93 -14.91 -12.59 17.25
N LEU A 94 -13.59 -12.69 17.42
CA LEU A 94 -12.96 -12.77 18.74
C LEU A 94 -13.16 -11.47 19.53
N GLU A 95 -12.98 -10.30 18.90
CA GLU A 95 -13.22 -8.99 19.53
C GLU A 95 -14.65 -8.88 20.09
N ARG A 96 -15.65 -9.34 19.33
CA ARG A 96 -17.06 -9.36 19.81
C ARG A 96 -17.24 -10.29 21.00
N ARG A 97 -16.57 -11.44 21.02
CA ARG A 97 -16.67 -12.42 22.12
C ARG A 97 -15.95 -11.95 23.38
N THR A 98 -14.87 -11.18 23.26
CA THR A 98 -14.04 -10.76 24.41
C THR A 98 -14.40 -9.37 24.95
N ALA A 99 -15.35 -8.66 24.32
CA ALA A 99 -15.82 -7.34 24.75
C ALA A 99 -16.28 -7.23 26.23
N GLY A 100 -16.54 -8.35 26.91
CA GLY A 100 -16.93 -8.43 28.32
C GLY A 100 -15.81 -8.73 29.31
N GLY A 101 -14.54 -8.49 28.98
CA GLY A 101 -13.39 -8.74 29.86
C GLY A 101 -12.54 -9.96 29.50
N GLY A 102 -12.64 -10.43 28.25
CA GLY A 102 -11.75 -11.44 27.71
C GLY A 102 -10.37 -10.87 27.32
N PRO A 103 -9.44 -11.72 26.86
CA PRO A 103 -8.13 -11.27 26.42
C PRO A 103 -8.23 -10.29 25.25
N ALA A 104 -7.27 -9.36 25.20
CA ALA A 104 -7.12 -8.43 24.08
C ALA A 104 -6.83 -9.19 22.78
N VAL A 105 -7.49 -8.78 21.70
CA VAL A 105 -7.29 -9.32 20.36
C VAL A 105 -6.44 -8.33 19.56
N HIS A 106 -5.34 -8.80 18.99
CA HIS A 106 -4.43 -7.98 18.19
C HIS A 106 -4.29 -8.61 16.79
N ARG A 107 -4.42 -7.78 15.75
CA ARG A 107 -4.14 -8.16 14.36
C ARG A 107 -2.71 -7.77 14.01
N ILE A 108 -2.00 -8.62 13.28
CA ILE A 108 -0.63 -8.36 12.78
C ILE A 108 -0.49 -8.86 11.34
N GLY A 109 0.45 -8.28 10.60
CA GLY A 109 0.70 -8.66 9.21
C GLY A 109 -0.47 -8.35 8.28
N ASP A 110 -0.66 -9.18 7.25
CA ASP A 110 -1.57 -8.86 6.13
C ASP A 110 -3.05 -8.87 6.52
N CYS A 111 -3.43 -9.55 7.62
CA CYS A 111 -4.80 -9.47 8.17
C CYS A 111 -5.09 -8.12 8.84
N LEU A 112 -4.05 -7.36 9.20
CA LEU A 112 -4.20 -5.98 9.67
C LEU A 112 -4.16 -5.01 8.48
N ALA A 113 -3.14 -5.13 7.64
CA ALA A 113 -2.98 -4.34 6.44
C ALA A 113 -2.07 -5.08 5.46
N TYR A 114 -2.57 -5.35 4.26
CA TYR A 114 -1.79 -5.99 3.20
C TYR A 114 -0.52 -5.19 2.88
N GLY A 115 0.63 -5.87 2.84
CA GLY A 115 1.90 -5.22 2.61
C GLY A 115 2.97 -6.13 2.01
N THR A 116 4.22 -5.72 2.20
CA THR A 116 5.37 -6.56 1.84
C THR A 116 5.60 -7.62 2.93
N ILE A 117 6.29 -8.70 2.59
CA ILE A 117 6.73 -9.71 3.56
C ILE A 117 7.52 -9.05 4.72
N ALA A 118 8.37 -8.06 4.40
CA ALA A 118 9.12 -7.32 5.43
C ALA A 118 8.20 -6.58 6.40
N ALA A 119 7.10 -5.98 5.92
CA ALA A 119 6.11 -5.33 6.77
C ALA A 119 5.38 -6.33 7.68
N ALA A 120 5.02 -7.51 7.16
CA ALA A 120 4.39 -8.57 7.94
C ALA A 120 5.33 -9.12 9.04
N VAL A 121 6.59 -9.40 8.68
CA VAL A 121 7.62 -9.83 9.64
C VAL A 121 7.87 -8.77 10.70
N HIS A 122 8.01 -7.50 10.28
CA HIS A 122 8.19 -6.38 11.20
C HIS A 122 7.01 -6.25 12.17
N SER A 123 5.77 -6.36 11.68
CA SER A 123 4.56 -6.28 12.50
C SER A 123 4.53 -7.36 13.59
N GLY A 124 4.87 -8.61 13.26
CA GLY A 124 4.95 -9.68 14.26
C GLY A 124 6.10 -9.48 15.25
N HIS A 125 7.26 -9.03 14.78
CA HIS A 125 8.40 -8.72 15.65
C HIS A 125 8.10 -7.58 16.62
N LEU A 126 7.46 -6.52 16.13
CA LEU A 126 7.05 -5.37 16.92
C LEU A 126 6.05 -5.81 18.01
N PHE A 127 5.00 -6.54 17.62
CA PHE A 127 4.02 -7.06 18.57
C PHE A 127 4.67 -7.90 19.68
N GLY A 128 5.60 -8.79 19.33
CA GLY A 128 6.33 -9.60 20.32
C GLY A 128 7.19 -8.78 21.28
N ARG A 129 7.72 -7.63 20.86
CA ARG A 129 8.53 -6.72 21.70
C ARG A 129 7.68 -5.83 22.60
N GLU A 130 6.48 -5.51 22.16
CA GLU A 130 5.56 -4.63 22.88
C GLU A 130 4.62 -5.41 23.81
N LEU A 131 4.57 -6.74 23.67
CA LEU A 131 3.77 -7.61 24.52
C LEU A 131 4.20 -7.45 25.99
N SER A 132 3.28 -6.95 26.82
CA SER A 132 3.50 -6.67 28.25
C SER A 132 4.42 -5.47 28.57
N VAL A 133 4.59 -4.55 27.61
CA VAL A 133 5.33 -3.29 27.81
C VAL A 133 4.35 -2.12 27.76
N ASP A 134 4.40 -1.24 28.77
CA ASP A 134 3.67 0.04 28.72
C ASP A 134 4.34 0.95 27.69
N LEU A 135 3.66 1.13 26.56
CA LEU A 135 4.11 2.06 25.52
C LEU A 135 3.87 3.50 25.97
N PRO A 136 4.90 4.37 25.89
CA PRO A 136 4.73 5.77 26.26
C PRO A 136 3.93 6.52 25.19
N ASP A 137 3.23 7.59 25.57
CA ASP A 137 2.56 8.53 24.64
C ASP A 137 3.58 9.46 23.95
N ARG A 138 4.60 8.85 23.34
CA ARG A 138 5.63 9.49 22.53
C ARG A 138 6.14 8.49 21.50
N THR A 139 6.93 8.94 20.54
CA THR A 139 7.52 8.04 19.55
C THR A 139 8.37 6.95 20.24
N PRO A 140 8.12 5.65 20.00
CA PRO A 140 8.76 4.55 20.74
C PRO A 140 10.16 4.19 20.21
N TYR A 141 10.82 5.10 19.49
CA TYR A 141 12.17 4.95 18.97
C TYR A 141 12.92 6.28 19.03
N ALA A 142 14.23 6.20 19.26
CA ALA A 142 15.10 7.37 19.23
C ALA A 142 15.08 8.02 17.83
N ARG A 143 15.06 9.35 17.79
CA ARG A 143 15.10 10.12 16.55
C ARG A 143 16.20 11.15 16.64
N ASP A 144 17.06 11.18 15.64
CA ASP A 144 18.01 12.26 15.49
C ASP A 144 17.27 13.49 14.95
N ALA A 145 17.45 14.62 15.64
CA ALA A 145 16.92 15.90 15.23
C ALA A 145 18.07 16.88 15.04
N THR A 146 18.02 17.67 13.96
CA THR A 146 18.99 18.75 13.76
C THR A 146 18.86 19.76 14.89
N SER A 147 19.96 20.00 15.60
CA SER A 147 20.02 21.10 16.57
C SER A 147 19.94 22.42 15.81
N PHE A 148 18.94 23.23 16.12
CA PHE A 148 18.88 24.59 15.63
C PHE A 148 19.73 25.49 16.53
N GLU A 149 20.85 26.00 16.00
CA GLU A 149 21.55 27.13 16.60
C GLU A 149 21.04 28.42 15.93
N PRO A 150 20.40 29.35 16.67
CA PRO A 150 19.97 30.61 16.10
C PRO A 150 21.20 31.45 15.73
N THR A 151 21.51 31.53 14.43
CA THR A 151 22.55 32.42 13.91
C THR A 151 21.95 33.79 13.59
N GLY A 152 21.62 34.56 14.63
CA GLY A 152 21.11 35.93 14.50
C GLY A 152 20.44 36.44 15.77
N PRO A 153 20.26 37.76 15.93
CA PRO A 153 19.53 38.30 17.07
C PRO A 153 18.10 37.75 17.03
N VAL A 154 17.71 37.06 18.10
CA VAL A 154 16.30 36.69 18.32
C VAL A 154 15.51 38.00 18.33
N LEU A 155 14.77 38.27 17.25
CA LEU A 155 13.77 39.34 17.25
C LEU A 155 12.81 38.99 18.38
N ARG A 156 12.92 39.70 19.52
CA ARG A 156 11.94 39.59 20.60
C ARG A 156 10.60 39.96 19.99
N GLY A 157 9.76 38.95 19.80
CA GLY A 157 8.40 39.13 19.32
C GLY A 157 7.72 40.20 20.16
N ALA A 158 6.97 41.08 19.50
CA ALA A 158 6.06 42.00 20.15
C ALA A 158 5.20 41.24 21.18
N PRO A 159 4.83 41.87 22.31
CA PRO A 159 4.08 41.20 23.36
C PRO A 159 2.84 40.53 22.77
N SER A 160 2.67 39.25 23.10
CA SER A 160 1.47 38.48 22.76
C SER A 160 0.22 39.24 23.19
N PRO A 161 -0.80 39.38 22.33
CA PRO A 161 -2.04 40.06 22.71
C PRO A 161 -2.69 39.34 23.89
N PRO A 162 -3.40 40.07 24.78
CA PRO A 162 -4.00 39.48 25.98
C PRO A 162 -4.98 38.38 25.58
N SER A 163 -4.88 37.25 26.29
CA SER A 163 -5.73 36.09 26.12
C SER A 163 -7.19 36.47 26.35
N SER A 164 -8.02 36.41 25.30
CA SER A 164 -9.46 36.51 25.47
C SER A 164 -9.95 35.23 26.14
N THR A 165 -10.25 35.32 27.43
CA THR A 165 -11.06 34.32 28.14
C THR A 165 -12.43 34.25 27.50
N LEU A 166 -12.62 33.31 26.57
CA LEU A 166 -13.94 32.85 26.13
C LEU A 166 -14.59 32.15 27.32
N ARG A 167 -15.36 32.94 28.08
CA ARG A 167 -16.24 32.47 29.14
C ARG A 167 -17.27 31.55 28.49
N ARG A 168 -17.22 30.25 28.79
CA ARG A 168 -18.31 29.32 28.48
C ARG A 168 -19.59 29.85 29.13
N ALA A 169 -20.55 30.30 28.34
CA ALA A 169 -21.92 30.46 28.78
C ALA A 169 -22.58 29.08 28.72
N GLY A 170 -22.99 28.57 29.88
CA GLY A 170 -23.89 27.42 29.95
C GLY A 170 -25.32 27.86 29.66
N THR A 171 -25.97 27.15 28.76
CA THR A 171 -27.26 26.44 28.91
C THR A 171 -27.37 25.49 27.74
#